data_AF-A0A1D9P3G8-F1
#
_entry.id   AF-A0A1D9P3G8-F1
#
_cell.length_a   1.000
_cell.length_b   1.000
_cell.length_c   1.000
_cell.angle_alpha   90.00
_cell.angle_beta   90.00
_cell.angle_gamma   90.00
#
_symmetry.space_group_name_H-M   'P 1'
#
loop_
_entity.id
_entity.type
_entity.pdbx_description
1 polymer ?
#
loop_
_entity_poly.entity_id
_entity_poly.type
_entity_poly.pdbx_seq_one_letter_code
_entity_poly.pdbx_strand_id
1 'polypeptide(L)'
;MRAAKRTFLAVAFLLLLIIPTGCGKKTESWAYAYEPTEEVVSFYDNGKAVYKGNDYSYSKDDTYITLKAKDGSEEKLRYEMEGDTMLLYEKSTYKLSGKETEGSIVGTWLQDNGWSYVFTEDGKFSEEGFFNGHYSVDEENSCIRLMYDDPIEDAYLYYTLNGDELTIDYPWPMTKIALN
;
A
#
# COMPACT_ATOMS: atom_id res chain seq x y z
N MET A 1 2.23 -57.80 39.26
CA MET A 1 1.36 -56.64 38.93
C MET A 1 1.97 -55.91 37.74
N ARG A 2 1.31 -55.96 36.57
CA ARG A 2 1.74 -55.25 35.36
C ARG A 2 0.96 -53.95 35.29
N ALA A 3 1.64 -52.80 35.38
CA ALA A 3 1.01 -51.50 35.20
C ALA A 3 0.98 -51.15 33.71
N ALA A 4 -0.18 -50.63 33.29
CA ALA A 4 -0.59 -50.45 31.91
C ALA A 4 -0.03 -49.17 31.26
N LYS A 5 0.05 -49.24 29.93
CA LYS A 5 0.24 -48.16 28.95
C LYS A 5 -0.69 -46.95 29.23
N ARG A 6 -0.23 -45.75 28.82
CA ARG A 6 -0.96 -44.79 27.95
C ARG A 6 -0.14 -43.50 27.79
N THR A 7 0.54 -43.37 26.66
CA THR A 7 1.08 -42.09 26.20
C THR A 7 -0.07 -41.31 25.58
N PHE A 8 -0.39 -40.15 26.16
CA PHE A 8 -1.43 -39.25 25.67
C PHE A 8 -0.99 -38.60 24.35
N LEU A 9 -1.81 -38.77 23.30
CA LEU A 9 -1.71 -38.04 22.05
C LEU A 9 -2.50 -36.74 22.22
N ALA A 10 -1.83 -35.59 22.27
CA ALA A 10 -2.48 -34.29 22.29
C ALA A 10 -2.94 -33.93 20.88
N VAL A 11 -4.25 -34.04 20.61
CA VAL A 11 -4.89 -33.54 19.39
C VAL A 11 -5.12 -32.05 19.57
N ALA A 12 -4.37 -31.23 18.82
CA ALA A 12 -4.61 -29.79 18.74
C ALA A 12 -5.92 -29.55 17.97
N PHE A 13 -6.93 -29.06 18.67
CA PHE A 13 -8.23 -28.70 18.12
C PHE A 13 -8.13 -27.30 17.50
N LEU A 14 -7.88 -27.23 16.18
CA LEU A 14 -7.95 -25.97 15.44
C LEU A 14 -9.43 -25.64 15.20
N LEU A 15 -10.03 -24.86 16.10
CA LEU A 15 -11.38 -24.32 15.95
C LEU A 15 -11.38 -23.21 14.89
N LEU A 16 -11.63 -23.58 13.64
CA LEU A 16 -12.09 -22.65 12.61
C LEU A 16 -13.52 -22.23 12.98
N LEU A 17 -13.65 -21.12 13.71
CA LEU A 17 -14.93 -20.44 13.93
C LEU A 17 -15.40 -19.86 12.58
N ILE A 18 -16.25 -20.62 11.89
CA ILE A 18 -17.02 -20.12 10.77
C ILE A 18 -18.12 -19.23 11.37
N ILE A 19 -17.83 -17.94 11.55
CA ILE A 19 -18.83 -16.96 11.99
C ILE A 19 -19.82 -16.78 10.83
N PRO A 20 -21.14 -16.93 11.04
CA PRO A 20 -22.12 -16.67 10.01
C PRO A 20 -22.00 -15.20 9.57
N THR A 21 -21.76 -15.00 8.27
CA THR A 21 -21.58 -13.69 7.65
C THR A 21 -22.90 -12.92 7.68
N GLY A 22 -23.18 -12.23 8.77
CA GLY A 22 -24.10 -11.10 8.76
C GLY A 22 -23.58 -9.99 7.83
N CYS A 23 -24.47 -9.14 7.35
CA CYS A 23 -24.09 -7.86 6.75
C CYS A 23 -23.41 -7.04 7.86
N GLY A 24 -22.07 -7.01 7.86
CA GLY A 24 -21.31 -6.19 8.81
C GLY A 24 -21.71 -4.72 8.65
N LYS A 25 -21.64 -3.98 9.74
CA LYS A 25 -21.84 -2.53 9.70
C LYS A 25 -20.56 -1.88 9.17
N LYS A 26 -20.68 -0.96 8.21
CA LYS A 26 -19.56 -0.14 7.76
C LYS A 26 -19.08 0.74 8.92
N THR A 27 -17.80 0.69 9.24
CA THR A 27 -17.16 1.42 10.35
C THR A 27 -16.29 2.57 9.87
N GLU A 28 -15.78 2.47 8.64
CA GLU A 28 -14.97 3.50 7.99
C GLU A 28 -15.25 3.49 6.49
N SER A 29 -15.15 4.66 5.87
CA SER A 29 -15.27 4.87 4.42
C SER A 29 -14.36 6.02 4.04
N TRP A 30 -13.56 5.83 3.01
CA TRP A 30 -12.53 6.76 2.59
C TRP A 30 -12.56 6.93 1.08
N ALA A 31 -12.37 8.17 0.65
CA ALA A 31 -12.21 8.57 -0.74
C ALA A 31 -10.88 9.30 -0.92
N TYR A 32 -10.39 9.41 -2.15
CA TYR A 32 -9.30 10.35 -2.43
C TYR A 32 -9.77 11.77 -2.13
N ALA A 33 -8.88 12.61 -1.60
CA ALA A 33 -9.21 14.00 -1.29
C ALA A 33 -9.62 14.81 -2.54
N TYR A 34 -9.07 14.48 -3.71
CA TYR A 34 -9.41 15.13 -4.98
C TYR A 34 -10.72 14.62 -5.61
N GLU A 35 -11.25 13.49 -5.14
CA GLU A 35 -12.50 12.88 -5.60
C GLU A 35 -13.31 12.37 -4.39
N PRO A 36 -13.77 13.29 -3.51
CA PRO A 36 -14.23 12.95 -2.16
C PRO A 36 -15.57 12.20 -2.10
N THR A 37 -16.24 12.01 -3.24
CA THR A 37 -17.54 11.33 -3.34
C THR A 37 -17.43 9.86 -3.74
N GLU A 38 -16.27 9.44 -4.25
CA GLU A 38 -16.07 8.08 -4.74
C GLU A 38 -15.34 7.25 -3.68
N GLU A 39 -16.03 6.25 -3.11
CA GLU A 39 -15.44 5.38 -2.10
C GLU A 39 -14.30 4.53 -2.70
N VAL A 40 -13.10 4.71 -2.17
CA VAL A 40 -11.90 3.96 -2.54
C VAL A 40 -11.70 2.78 -1.61
N VAL A 41 -11.83 3.00 -0.30
CA VAL A 41 -11.68 1.94 0.71
C VAL A 41 -12.72 2.07 1.81
N SER A 42 -13.36 0.96 2.18
CA SER A 42 -14.25 0.89 3.33
C SER A 42 -14.02 -0.35 4.17
N PHE A 43 -14.27 -0.21 5.46
CA PHE A 43 -14.04 -1.24 6.47
C PHE A 43 -15.33 -1.53 7.24
N TYR A 44 -15.46 -2.77 7.69
CA TYR A 44 -16.67 -3.28 8.34
C TYR A 44 -16.33 -3.99 9.65
N ASP A 45 -17.23 -3.91 10.63
CA ASP A 45 -17.07 -4.47 11.98
C ASP A 45 -16.93 -6.00 12.04
N ASN A 46 -17.19 -6.69 10.93
CA ASN A 46 -17.05 -8.13 10.78
C ASN A 46 -15.73 -8.56 10.12
N GLY A 47 -14.76 -7.64 9.98
CA GLY A 47 -13.45 -7.92 9.39
C GLY A 47 -13.44 -7.97 7.86
N LYS A 48 -14.49 -7.47 7.20
CA LYS A 48 -14.53 -7.29 5.75
C LYS A 48 -14.07 -5.89 5.34
N ALA A 49 -13.53 -5.78 4.14
CA ALA A 49 -13.20 -4.52 3.51
C ALA A 49 -13.66 -4.52 2.05
N VAL A 50 -13.91 -3.34 1.50
CA VAL A 50 -13.97 -3.11 0.06
C VAL A 50 -12.83 -2.18 -0.30
N TYR A 51 -12.03 -2.53 -1.31
CA TYR A 51 -10.96 -1.68 -1.83
C TYR A 51 -11.02 -1.64 -3.35
N LYS A 52 -11.13 -0.44 -3.92
CA LYS A 52 -11.31 -0.20 -5.36
C LYS A 52 -12.40 -1.09 -5.98
N GLY A 53 -13.51 -1.23 -5.27
CA GLY A 53 -14.68 -2.03 -5.68
C GLY A 53 -14.56 -3.54 -5.47
N ASN A 54 -13.44 -4.06 -4.95
CA ASN A 54 -13.24 -5.49 -4.72
C ASN A 54 -13.43 -5.86 -3.24
N ASP A 55 -13.99 -7.06 -2.98
CA ASP A 55 -14.21 -7.58 -1.63
C ASP A 55 -12.95 -8.22 -1.03
N TYR A 56 -12.64 -7.89 0.21
CA TYR A 56 -11.56 -8.49 0.98
C TYR A 56 -12.01 -8.84 2.42
N SER A 57 -11.25 -9.72 3.06
CA SER A 57 -11.10 -9.67 4.51
C SER A 57 -9.89 -8.78 4.85
N TYR A 58 -9.86 -8.16 6.01
CA TYR A 58 -8.75 -7.27 6.36
C TYR A 58 -8.31 -7.37 7.83
N SER A 59 -7.08 -6.94 8.06
CA SER A 59 -6.54 -6.57 9.36
C SER A 59 -5.74 -5.28 9.22
N LYS A 60 -5.66 -4.49 10.30
CA LYS A 60 -4.95 -3.20 10.33
C LYS A 60 -4.05 -3.15 11.56
N ASP A 61 -2.80 -2.77 11.37
CA ASP A 61 -1.89 -2.33 12.44
C ASP A 61 -1.55 -0.85 12.26
N ASP A 62 -0.59 -0.29 12.97
CA ASP A 62 -0.29 1.15 12.92
C ASP A 62 0.36 1.62 11.60
N THR A 63 0.79 0.69 10.74
CA THR A 63 1.54 0.99 9.51
C THR A 63 0.87 0.43 8.26
N TYR A 64 0.19 -0.70 8.38
CA TYR A 64 -0.34 -1.45 7.25
C TYR A 64 -1.82 -1.84 7.42
N ILE A 65 -2.55 -1.72 6.32
CA ILE A 65 -3.78 -2.44 6.07
C ILE A 65 -3.40 -3.68 5.24
N THR A 66 -3.64 -4.87 5.80
CA THR A 66 -3.46 -6.13 5.07
C THR A 66 -4.83 -6.57 4.54
N LEU A 67 -4.96 -6.60 3.23
CA LEU A 67 -6.14 -7.07 2.50
C LEU A 67 -5.91 -8.51 2.04
N LYS A 68 -6.89 -9.38 2.27
CA LYS A 68 -6.84 -10.78 1.84
C LYS A 68 -8.04 -11.12 0.97
N ALA A 69 -7.76 -11.48 -0.27
CA ALA A 69 -8.77 -11.84 -1.26
C ALA A 69 -9.28 -13.28 -1.04
N LYS A 70 -10.36 -13.63 -1.74
CA LYS A 70 -11.01 -14.96 -1.64
C LYS A 70 -10.12 -16.10 -2.12
N ASP A 71 -9.20 -15.84 -3.04
CA ASP A 71 -8.22 -16.82 -3.53
C ASP A 71 -7.03 -17.02 -2.56
N GLY A 72 -6.99 -16.25 -1.47
CA GLY A 72 -5.94 -16.30 -0.46
C GLY A 72 -4.75 -15.40 -0.74
N SER A 73 -4.73 -14.68 -1.87
CA SER A 73 -3.72 -13.65 -2.13
C SER A 73 -3.85 -12.49 -1.14
N GLU A 74 -2.73 -11.86 -0.84
CA GLU A 74 -2.63 -10.78 0.13
C GLU A 74 -1.98 -9.55 -0.49
N GLU A 75 -2.57 -8.39 -0.21
CA GLU A 75 -2.03 -7.07 -0.55
C GLU A 75 -1.84 -6.28 0.76
N LYS A 76 -0.67 -5.68 0.91
CA LYS A 76 -0.36 -4.80 2.05
C LYS A 76 -0.27 -3.37 1.57
N LEU A 77 -1.18 -2.54 2.06
CA LEU A 77 -1.23 -1.11 1.82
C LEU A 77 -0.61 -0.42 3.03
N ARG A 78 0.47 0.34 2.81
CA ARG A 78 0.96 1.24 3.85
C ARG A 78 -0.02 2.39 4.01
N TYR A 79 -0.19 2.87 5.23
CA TYR A 79 -0.97 4.08 5.48
C TYR A 79 -0.41 4.84 6.68
N GLU A 80 -0.72 6.12 6.73
CA GLU A 80 -0.42 7.00 7.86
C GLU A 80 -1.68 7.78 8.23
N MET A 81 -1.91 7.97 9.53
CA MET A 81 -3.05 8.73 10.03
C MET A 81 -2.57 10.03 10.65
N GLU A 82 -3.22 11.14 10.29
CA GLU A 82 -3.04 12.43 10.95
C GLU A 82 -4.38 12.96 11.41
N GLY A 83 -4.74 12.65 12.66
CA GLY A 83 -6.06 12.98 13.19
C GLY A 83 -7.18 12.28 12.43
N ASP A 84 -7.94 13.05 11.64
CA ASP A 84 -9.07 12.56 10.86
C ASP A 84 -8.77 12.32 9.37
N THR A 85 -7.55 12.62 8.91
CA THR A 85 -7.09 12.35 7.54
C THR A 85 -6.19 11.11 7.50
N MET A 86 -6.07 10.53 6.32
CA MET A 86 -5.21 9.38 6.05
C MET A 86 -4.37 9.66 4.80
N LEU A 87 -3.09 9.32 4.83
CA LEU A 87 -2.30 9.06 3.63
C LEU A 87 -2.35 7.56 3.36
N LEU A 88 -2.90 7.15 2.22
CA LEU A 88 -2.90 5.76 1.78
C LEU A 88 -1.84 5.59 0.69
N TYR A 89 -0.95 4.63 0.86
CA TYR A 89 0.13 4.40 -0.09
C TYR A 89 -0.27 3.34 -1.10
N GLU A 90 -0.24 3.71 -2.38
CA GLU A 90 -0.62 2.82 -3.48
C GLU A 90 0.57 2.41 -4.33
N LYS A 91 0.60 1.11 -4.67
CA LYS A 91 1.72 0.49 -5.37
C LYS A 91 1.61 0.66 -6.88
N SER A 92 2.71 1.10 -7.47
CA SER A 92 2.91 1.13 -8.92
C SER A 92 4.32 0.64 -9.25
N THR A 93 4.42 -0.29 -10.20
CA THR A 93 5.71 -0.80 -10.67
C THR A 93 6.02 -0.18 -12.03
N TYR A 94 7.25 0.32 -12.15
CA TYR A 94 7.81 0.94 -13.34
C TYR A 94 9.01 0.13 -13.84
N LYS A 95 9.25 0.18 -15.15
CA LYS A 95 10.35 -0.50 -15.83
C LYS A 95 11.39 0.50 -16.29
N LEU A 96 12.66 0.16 -16.08
CA LEU A 96 13.75 0.99 -16.53
C LEU A 96 13.80 1.05 -18.06
N SER A 97 13.85 2.26 -18.60
CA SER A 97 14.04 2.55 -20.01
C SER A 97 15.48 2.99 -20.25
N GLY A 98 16.25 2.14 -20.94
CA GLY A 98 17.65 2.42 -21.27
C GLY A 98 18.61 1.45 -20.62
N LYS A 99 19.79 1.94 -20.22
CA LYS A 99 20.82 1.11 -19.59
C LYS A 99 20.61 1.07 -18.08
N GLU A 100 20.84 -0.10 -17.51
CA GLU A 100 20.86 -0.31 -16.07
C GLU A 100 21.91 0.56 -15.40
N THR A 101 21.49 1.27 -14.37
CA THR A 101 22.36 2.00 -13.44
C THR A 101 22.48 1.12 -12.19
N GLU A 102 23.65 0.54 -11.96
CA GLU A 102 23.84 -0.48 -10.90
C GLU A 102 23.34 0.01 -9.54
N GLY A 103 22.28 -0.63 -9.03
CA GLY A 103 21.78 -0.43 -7.66
C GLY A 103 21.21 0.96 -7.36
N SER A 104 20.97 1.81 -8.36
CA SER A 104 20.50 3.19 -8.18
C SER A 104 19.14 3.41 -8.82
N ILE A 105 18.34 4.30 -8.25
CA ILE A 105 17.07 4.74 -8.83
C ILE A 105 17.26 5.73 -9.99
N VAL A 106 18.48 6.19 -10.25
CA VAL A 106 18.79 7.09 -11.37
C VAL A 106 18.44 6.40 -12.68
N GLY A 107 17.60 7.05 -13.49
CA GLY A 107 17.11 6.50 -14.74
C GLY A 107 15.73 7.02 -15.13
N THR A 108 15.27 6.57 -16.30
CA THR A 108 13.90 6.80 -16.78
C THR A 108 13.08 5.54 -16.52
N TRP A 109 12.05 5.64 -15.71
CA TRP A 109 11.18 4.54 -15.28
C TRP A 109 9.81 4.71 -15.93
N LEU A 110 9.31 3.70 -16.62
CA LEU A 110 8.09 3.77 -17.45
C LEU A 110 7.08 2.69 -17.07
N GLN A 111 5.80 3.02 -17.19
CA GLN A 111 4.69 2.07 -17.20
C GLN A 111 4.07 1.98 -18.60
N ASP A 112 3.38 0.87 -18.87
CA ASP A 112 2.72 0.63 -20.16
C ASP A 112 1.59 1.65 -20.46
N ASN A 113 1.01 2.26 -19.43
CA ASN A 113 0.00 3.32 -19.57
C ASN A 113 0.62 4.70 -19.91
N GLY A 114 1.94 4.77 -20.08
CA GLY A 114 2.68 6.01 -20.36
C GLY A 114 3.13 6.75 -19.11
N TRP A 115 2.81 6.26 -17.91
CA TRP A 115 3.27 6.90 -16.68
C TRP A 115 4.78 6.75 -16.49
N SER A 116 5.43 7.75 -15.90
CA SER A 116 6.89 7.80 -15.83
C SER A 116 7.48 8.60 -14.69
N TYR A 117 8.65 8.17 -14.25
CA TYR A 117 9.58 8.96 -13.45
C TYR A 117 10.92 9.09 -14.16
N VAL A 118 11.57 10.24 -14.02
CA VAL A 118 12.97 10.44 -14.39
C VAL A 118 13.71 10.90 -13.15
N PHE A 119 14.79 10.21 -12.78
CA PHE A 119 15.70 10.61 -11.70
C PHE A 119 17.10 10.82 -12.27
N THR A 120 17.72 11.95 -11.98
CA THR A 120 19.05 12.32 -12.50
C THR A 120 20.13 12.30 -11.42
N GLU A 121 21.39 12.08 -11.82
CA GLU A 121 22.53 12.07 -10.89
C GLU A 121 22.72 13.40 -10.13
N ASP A 122 22.28 14.52 -10.70
CA ASP A 122 22.34 15.85 -10.06
C ASP A 122 21.17 16.12 -9.09
N GLY A 123 20.38 15.10 -8.76
CA GLY A 123 19.33 15.18 -7.74
C GLY A 123 18.07 15.89 -8.21
N LYS A 124 17.72 15.79 -9.50
CA LYS A 124 16.46 16.29 -10.06
C LYS A 124 15.55 15.16 -10.47
N PHE A 125 14.25 15.43 -10.42
CA PHE A 125 13.27 14.50 -10.93
C PHE A 125 12.27 15.15 -11.88
N SER A 126 11.65 14.29 -12.69
CA SER A 126 10.43 14.59 -13.43
C SER A 126 9.43 13.47 -13.19
N GLU A 127 8.25 13.81 -12.69
CA GLU A 127 7.11 12.92 -12.49
C GLU A 127 6.09 13.20 -13.60
N GLU A 128 5.84 12.18 -14.41
CA GLU A 128 4.89 12.19 -15.52
C GLU A 128 5.19 13.21 -16.63
N GLY A 129 6.39 13.82 -16.61
CA GLY A 129 6.74 14.94 -17.48
C GLY A 129 6.04 16.25 -17.12
N PHE A 130 5.22 16.26 -16.06
CA PHE A 130 4.43 17.42 -15.64
C PHE A 130 4.99 18.07 -14.38
N PHE A 131 5.27 17.26 -13.35
CA PHE A 131 5.81 17.75 -12.10
C PHE A 131 7.32 17.58 -12.08
N ASN A 132 8.04 18.59 -11.62
CA ASN A 132 9.49 18.60 -11.61
C ASN A 132 9.99 19.17 -10.29
N GLY A 133 11.24 18.87 -9.97
CA GLY A 133 11.92 19.44 -8.82
C GLY A 133 13.17 18.68 -8.44
N HIS A 134 13.46 18.66 -7.14
CA HIS A 134 14.60 17.98 -6.56
C HIS A 134 14.19 16.74 -5.78
N TYR A 135 15.08 15.76 -5.69
CA TYR A 135 14.83 14.59 -4.85
C TYR A 135 16.02 14.27 -3.95
N SER A 136 15.71 13.57 -2.86
CA SER A 136 16.70 12.93 -2.00
C SER A 136 16.27 11.51 -1.69
N VAL A 137 17.24 10.61 -1.49
CA VAL A 137 16.98 9.21 -1.17
C VAL A 137 17.50 8.91 0.24
N ASP A 138 16.62 8.32 1.05
CA ASP A 138 16.98 7.63 2.28
C ASP A 138 17.02 6.12 1.98
N GLU A 139 18.21 5.61 1.71
CA GLU A 139 18.43 4.19 1.39
C GLU A 139 18.19 3.26 2.59
N GLU A 140 18.30 3.75 3.82
CA GLU A 140 18.07 2.93 5.03
C GLU A 140 16.59 2.57 5.17
N ASN A 141 15.71 3.51 4.82
CA ASN A 141 14.26 3.35 4.91
C ASN A 141 13.59 3.10 3.55
N SER A 142 14.37 2.96 2.48
CA SER A 142 13.90 2.88 1.10
C SER A 142 12.84 3.95 0.79
N CYS A 143 13.18 5.22 1.04
CA CYS A 143 12.27 6.34 0.87
C CYS A 143 12.88 7.41 -0.05
N ILE A 144 12.10 7.87 -1.02
CA ILE A 144 12.44 8.98 -1.91
C ILE A 144 11.58 10.16 -1.46
N ARG A 145 12.22 11.29 -1.17
CA ARG A 145 11.52 12.55 -0.96
C ARG A 145 11.54 13.35 -2.25
N LEU A 146 10.37 13.68 -2.78
CA LEU A 146 10.18 14.59 -3.90
C LEU A 146 9.89 15.99 -3.37
N MET A 147 10.73 16.95 -3.75
CA MET A 147 10.60 18.37 -3.43
C MET A 147 10.25 19.11 -4.70
N TYR A 148 8.99 19.47 -4.86
CA TYR A 148 8.46 20.06 -6.08
C TYR A 148 8.90 21.52 -6.24
N ASP A 149 9.13 21.93 -7.50
CA ASP A 149 9.39 23.34 -7.82
C ASP A 149 8.12 24.20 -7.65
N ASP A 150 6.95 23.60 -7.83
CA ASP A 150 5.65 24.20 -7.55
C ASP A 150 5.42 24.27 -6.03
N PRO A 151 4.62 25.25 -5.53
CA PRO A 151 4.35 25.43 -4.11
C PRO A 151 3.33 24.40 -3.58
N ILE A 152 3.67 23.13 -3.72
CA ILE A 152 2.94 21.98 -3.20
C ILE A 152 3.79 21.26 -2.16
N GLU A 153 3.16 20.44 -1.32
CA GLU A 153 3.84 19.69 -0.28
C GLU A 153 4.75 18.62 -0.88
N ASP A 154 5.84 18.31 -0.18
CA ASP A 154 6.74 17.24 -0.57
C ASP A 154 6.04 15.88 -0.50
N ALA A 155 6.34 15.00 -1.46
CA ALA A 155 5.87 13.63 -1.44
C ALA A 155 6.98 12.69 -0.93
N TYR A 156 6.60 11.74 -0.07
CA TYR A 156 7.48 10.70 0.42
C TYR A 156 7.07 9.38 -0.21
N LEU A 157 7.88 8.86 -1.11
CA LEU A 157 7.63 7.62 -1.84
C LEU A 157 8.41 6.49 -1.16
N TYR A 158 7.75 5.45 -0.70
CA TYR A 158 8.47 4.23 -0.33
C TYR A 158 8.73 3.41 -1.60
N TYR A 159 9.90 2.79 -1.70
CA TYR A 159 10.25 2.06 -2.91
C TYR A 159 10.90 0.71 -2.67
N THR A 160 10.88 -0.11 -3.71
CA THR A 160 11.71 -1.31 -3.84
C THR A 160 12.32 -1.32 -5.22
N LEU A 161 13.62 -1.53 -5.29
CA LEU A 161 14.38 -1.59 -6.54
C LEU A 161 14.88 -3.03 -6.75
N ASN A 162 14.45 -3.66 -7.85
CA ASN A 162 14.81 -5.03 -8.22
C ASN A 162 15.30 -5.07 -9.67
N GLY A 163 16.58 -4.78 -9.90
CA GLY A 163 17.15 -4.70 -11.25
C GLY A 163 16.48 -3.62 -12.09
N ASP A 164 15.76 -4.02 -13.13
CA ASP A 164 15.03 -3.12 -14.04
C ASP A 164 13.61 -2.75 -13.57
N GLU A 165 13.22 -3.13 -12.35
CA GLU A 165 11.92 -2.80 -11.76
C GLU A 165 12.05 -1.88 -10.55
N LEU A 166 11.36 -0.73 -10.62
CA LEU A 166 11.16 0.18 -9.50
C LEU A 166 9.69 0.11 -9.09
N THR A 167 9.41 -0.42 -7.91
CA THR A 167 8.07 -0.35 -7.32
C THR A 167 8.02 0.83 -6.36
N ILE A 168 7.05 1.71 -6.56
CA ILE A 168 6.79 2.90 -5.73
C ILE A 168 5.45 2.71 -5.04
N ASP A 169 5.44 2.97 -3.74
CA ASP A 169 4.27 3.16 -2.89
C ASP A 169 4.05 4.68 -2.82
N TYR A 170 3.09 5.21 -3.59
CA TYR A 170 2.82 6.64 -3.70
C TYR A 170 1.76 7.10 -2.68
N PRO A 171 2.00 8.19 -1.92
CA PRO A 171 1.06 8.67 -0.91
C PRO A 171 -0.14 9.39 -1.53
N TRP A 172 -1.33 8.85 -1.32
CA TRP A 172 -2.59 9.49 -1.70
C TRP A 172 -3.31 10.07 -0.47
N PRO A 173 -3.54 11.39 -0.43
CA PRO A 173 -4.39 11.99 0.58
C PRO A 173 -5.83 11.49 0.48
N MET A 174 -6.35 11.03 1.60
CA MET A 174 -7.68 10.47 1.74
C MET A 174 -8.54 11.31 2.68
N THR A 175 -9.83 11.34 2.41
CA THR A 175 -10.83 11.98 3.25
C THR A 175 -11.91 10.98 3.68
N LYS A 176 -12.44 11.14 4.90
CA LYS A 176 -13.54 10.30 5.39
C LYS A 176 -14.83 10.66 4.67
N ILE A 177 -15.55 9.63 4.23
CA ILE A 177 -16.94 9.77 3.80
C ILE A 177 -17.85 9.54 5.01
N ALA A 178 -18.87 10.38 5.15
CA ALA A 178 -19.87 10.21 6.20
C ALA A 178 -20.61 8.88 6.03
N LEU A 179 -20.70 8.12 7.12
CA LEU A 179 -21.46 6.88 7.15
C LEU A 179 -22.95 7.21 7.28
N ASN A 180 -23.75 6.75 6.31
CA ASN A 180 -25.20 6.84 6.34
C ASN A 180 -25.84 5.68 7.10
#